data_AF-A0A059CE53-F1
#
_entry.id   AF-A0A059CE53-F1
#
_cell.length_a   1.000
_cell.length_b   1.000
_cell.length_c   1.000
_cell.angle_alpha   90.00
_cell.angle_beta   90.00
_cell.angle_gamma   90.00
#
_symmetry.space_group_name_H-M   'P 1'
#
loop_
_entity.id
_entity.type
_entity.pdbx_description
1 polymer ?
#
loop_
_entity_poly.entity_id
_entity_poly.type
_entity_poly.pdbx_seq_one_letter_code
_entity_poly.pdbx_strand_id
1 'polypeptide(L)'
;MFFWMVGVYFQPEFAMARNILTRVTALISILDDIYDAYGTLEELVPYTEAIEKWDADAMDGLPEYMQAHYKEILNLYDEIGNDLATKGRSYRLTYAKEAVSVVGAFYMHPTQISFFLGTQCSCSCSIFQMKKQAKWYFHKAKWFHTGYTPTLEEYIPLALLTTGYEALSITSLVGMGDVVTRYAFEWLLGDCKILRASQIICRFMDDISSHKFEQKRGHVASSVELFMKENHASEQEAEEELQKRVVDAWKDINEEFVRPTTAPMPVLTAIINLSRVMDLLYNNRGDHYTHSKTELKEHITSLFVSPLPI
;
A
#
# COMPACT_ATOMS: atom_id res chain seq x y z
N MET A 1 9.16 -7.37 -6.30
CA MET A 1 9.33 -6.05 -5.64
C MET A 1 10.13 -5.05 -6.44
N PHE A 2 11.46 -5.19 -6.57
CA PHE A 2 12.29 -4.15 -7.21
C PHE A 2 11.83 -3.79 -8.63
N PHE A 3 11.44 -4.78 -9.44
CA PHE A 3 10.85 -4.58 -10.77
C PHE A 3 9.65 -3.62 -10.75
N TRP A 4 8.71 -3.82 -9.82
CA TRP A 4 7.55 -2.95 -9.66
C TRP A 4 7.99 -1.51 -9.34
N MET A 5 8.94 -1.33 -8.42
CA MET A 5 9.42 0.00 -8.02
C MET A 5 10.18 0.73 -9.13
N VAL A 6 10.84 -0.01 -10.04
CA VAL A 6 11.42 0.57 -11.26
C VAL A 6 10.33 1.08 -12.21
N GLY A 7 9.18 0.41 -12.26
CA GLY A 7 8.01 0.90 -12.99
C GLY A 7 7.44 2.22 -12.42
N VAL A 8 7.58 2.45 -11.10
CA VAL A 8 7.15 3.72 -10.45
C VAL A 8 8.01 4.89 -10.92
N TYR A 9 9.34 4.73 -10.92
CA TYR A 9 10.27 5.69 -11.53
C TYR A 9 11.62 5.01 -11.83
N PHE A 10 12.08 5.09 -13.09
CA PHE A 10 13.31 4.43 -13.53
C PHE A 10 14.54 5.36 -13.53
N GLN A 11 14.33 6.67 -13.44
CA GLN A 11 15.38 7.67 -13.62
C GLN A 11 16.46 7.59 -12.51
N PRO A 12 17.76 7.75 -12.83
CA PRO A 12 18.85 7.58 -11.86
C PRO A 12 18.74 8.45 -10.61
N GLU A 13 18.24 9.68 -10.72
CA GLU A 13 18.07 10.62 -9.62
C GLU A 13 17.12 10.12 -8.50
N PHE A 14 16.22 9.19 -8.84
CA PHE A 14 15.28 8.59 -7.89
C PHE A 14 15.77 7.25 -7.31
N ALA A 15 17.07 6.94 -7.40
CA ALA A 15 17.64 5.69 -6.86
C ALA A 15 17.37 5.49 -5.36
N MET A 16 17.48 6.56 -4.55
CA MET A 16 17.17 6.52 -3.12
C MET A 16 15.69 6.22 -2.88
N ALA A 17 14.80 6.92 -3.59
CA ALA A 17 13.36 6.68 -3.51
C ALA A 17 13.01 5.23 -3.87
N ARG A 18 13.63 4.68 -4.93
CA ARG A 18 13.40 3.29 -5.36
C ARG A 18 13.84 2.30 -4.29
N ASN A 19 15.00 2.53 -3.68
CA ASN A 19 15.51 1.64 -2.64
C ASN A 19 14.58 1.63 -1.43
N ILE A 20 14.21 2.81 -0.92
CA ILE A 20 13.28 2.97 0.20
C ILE A 20 11.95 2.27 -0.11
N LEU A 21 11.35 2.60 -1.26
CA LEU A 21 10.07 2.05 -1.66
C LEU A 21 10.15 0.51 -1.81
N THR A 22 11.22 -0.03 -2.41
CA THR A 22 11.39 -1.49 -2.54
C THR A 22 11.42 -2.20 -1.19
N ARG A 23 12.17 -1.67 -0.22
CA ARG A 23 12.32 -2.28 1.10
C ARG A 23 11.01 -2.20 1.89
N VAL A 24 10.32 -1.06 1.86
CA VAL A 24 9.02 -0.89 2.52
C VAL A 24 7.97 -1.81 1.88
N THR A 25 7.87 -1.89 0.54
CA THR A 25 6.93 -2.79 -0.14
C THR A 25 7.20 -4.25 0.21
N ALA A 26 8.46 -4.66 0.36
CA ALA A 26 8.81 -6.01 0.80
C ALA A 26 8.29 -6.31 2.21
N LEU A 27 8.45 -5.37 3.16
CA LEU A 27 7.92 -5.55 4.51
C LEU A 27 6.40 -5.48 4.57
N ILE A 28 5.74 -4.65 3.75
CA ILE A 28 4.26 -4.64 3.66
C ILE A 28 3.76 -5.99 3.13
N SER A 29 4.44 -6.60 2.17
CA SER A 29 4.06 -7.93 1.66
C SER A 29 4.25 -9.03 2.70
N ILE A 30 5.32 -9.00 3.49
CA ILE A 30 5.48 -9.96 4.59
C ILE A 30 4.41 -9.70 5.67
N LEU A 31 4.09 -8.44 5.95
CA LEU A 31 2.99 -8.07 6.84
C LEU A 31 1.67 -8.67 6.36
N ASP A 32 1.35 -8.53 5.07
CA ASP A 32 0.15 -9.10 4.45
C ASP A 32 0.10 -10.62 4.65
N ASP A 33 1.16 -11.35 4.29
CA ASP A 33 1.24 -12.81 4.48
C ASP A 33 1.03 -13.23 5.95
N ILE A 34 1.57 -12.45 6.91
CA ILE A 34 1.38 -12.70 8.34
C ILE A 34 -0.11 -12.61 8.71
N TYR A 35 -0.84 -11.59 8.25
CA TYR A 35 -2.27 -11.45 8.55
C TYR A 35 -3.18 -12.38 7.74
N ASP A 36 -2.77 -12.75 6.52
CA ASP A 36 -3.60 -13.47 5.56
C ASP A 36 -3.50 -14.99 5.68
N ALA A 37 -2.31 -15.51 6.01
CA ALA A 37 -2.00 -16.93 5.86
C ALA A 37 -1.30 -17.59 7.07
N TYR A 38 -0.56 -16.83 7.88
CA TYR A 38 0.31 -17.42 8.92
C TYR A 38 -0.17 -17.20 10.35
N GLY A 39 -0.54 -15.98 10.72
CA GLY A 39 -0.85 -15.61 12.09
C GLY A 39 -2.18 -16.17 12.57
N THR A 40 -2.25 -16.61 13.82
CA THR A 40 -3.53 -16.88 14.48
C THR A 40 -4.13 -15.60 15.02
N LEU A 41 -5.45 -15.55 15.23
CA LEU A 41 -6.10 -14.36 15.78
C LEU A 41 -5.50 -13.92 17.13
N GLU A 42 -5.08 -14.88 17.97
CA GLU A 42 -4.41 -14.63 19.25
C GLU A 42 -3.01 -14.02 19.09
N GLU A 43 -2.29 -14.36 18.03
CA GLU A 43 -0.98 -13.78 17.70
C GLU A 43 -1.12 -12.39 17.04
N LEU A 44 -2.13 -12.22 16.19
CA LEU A 44 -2.35 -10.99 15.43
C LEU A 44 -2.74 -9.81 16.32
N VAL A 45 -3.49 -10.03 17.41
CA VAL A 45 -3.88 -8.98 18.38
C VAL A 45 -2.65 -8.26 18.96
N PRO A 46 -1.75 -8.92 19.72
CA PRO A 46 -0.59 -8.26 20.31
C PRO A 46 0.38 -7.75 19.24
N TYR A 47 0.40 -8.38 18.05
CA TYR A 47 1.23 -7.93 16.95
C TYR A 47 0.76 -6.60 16.35
N THR A 48 -0.56 -6.42 16.15
CA THR A 48 -1.13 -5.13 15.74
C THR A 48 -0.83 -4.06 16.81
N GLU A 49 -1.02 -4.38 18.09
CA GLU A 49 -0.73 -3.46 19.20
C GLU A 49 0.74 -3.05 19.25
N ALA A 50 1.67 -3.99 19.00
CA ALA A 50 3.09 -3.70 18.93
C ALA A 50 3.42 -2.73 17.78
N ILE A 51 2.87 -2.95 16.58
CA ILE A 51 3.05 -2.04 15.45
C ILE A 51 2.47 -0.65 15.77
N GLU A 52 1.31 -0.59 16.40
CA GLU A 52 0.71 0.68 16.82
C GLU A 52 1.59 1.44 17.82
N LYS A 53 2.16 0.73 18.81
CA LYS A 53 3.07 1.31 19.81
C LYS A 53 4.37 1.81 19.17
N TRP A 54 4.92 1.06 18.20
CA TRP A 54 6.16 1.38 17.49
C TRP A 54 7.35 1.59 18.42
N ASP A 55 7.59 0.58 19.24
CA ASP A 55 8.59 0.56 20.28
C ASP A 55 9.27 -0.81 20.31
N ALA A 56 10.59 -0.84 20.43
CA ALA A 56 11.35 -2.09 20.45
C ALA A 56 10.91 -2.99 21.62
N ASP A 57 10.54 -2.39 22.75
CA ASP A 57 10.05 -3.12 23.93
C ASP A 57 8.69 -3.78 23.70
N ALA A 58 7.98 -3.44 22.61
CA ALA A 58 6.72 -4.08 22.23
C ALA A 58 6.91 -5.44 21.55
N MET A 59 8.15 -5.88 21.32
CA MET A 59 8.47 -7.21 20.80
C MET A 59 8.25 -8.32 21.82
N ASP A 60 8.36 -8.00 23.11
CA ASP A 60 8.30 -8.98 24.18
C ASP A 60 6.94 -9.70 24.20
N GLY A 61 6.99 -11.03 24.11
CA GLY A 61 5.79 -11.88 24.10
C GLY A 61 5.20 -12.18 22.73
N LEU A 62 5.72 -11.60 21.64
CA LEU A 62 5.36 -12.00 20.28
C LEU A 62 6.05 -13.33 19.88
N PRO A 63 5.48 -14.11 18.96
CA PRO A 63 6.19 -15.22 18.33
C PRO A 63 7.50 -14.77 17.64
N GLU A 64 8.52 -15.64 17.63
CA GLU A 64 9.87 -15.30 17.10
C GLU A 64 9.83 -14.75 15.67
N TYR A 65 8.98 -15.31 14.80
CA TYR A 65 8.87 -14.86 13.41
C TYR A 65 8.27 -13.44 13.28
N MET A 66 7.30 -13.09 14.13
CA MET A 66 6.73 -11.74 14.20
C MET A 66 7.72 -10.75 14.80
N GLN A 67 8.51 -11.15 15.81
CA GLN A 67 9.59 -10.33 16.34
C GLN A 67 10.63 -10.03 15.26
N ALA A 68 11.04 -11.04 14.49
CA ALA A 68 12.01 -10.87 13.41
C ALA A 68 11.52 -9.85 12.37
N HIS A 69 10.27 -9.95 11.95
CA HIS A 69 9.68 -9.01 11.01
C HIS A 69 9.53 -7.60 11.60
N TYR A 70 9.01 -7.47 12.83
CA TYR A 70 8.83 -6.18 13.47
C TYR A 70 10.16 -5.46 13.73
N LYS A 71 11.20 -6.20 14.14
CA LYS A 71 12.55 -5.67 14.26
C LYS A 71 13.07 -5.11 12.94
N GLU A 72 12.86 -5.82 11.83
CA GLU A 72 13.27 -5.34 10.51
C GLU A 72 12.52 -4.07 10.08
N ILE A 73 11.22 -3.98 10.41
CA ILE A 73 10.45 -2.73 10.22
C ILE A 73 11.10 -1.58 10.98
N LEU A 74 11.34 -1.73 12.27
CA LEU A 74 11.92 -0.65 13.10
C LEU A 74 13.29 -0.22 12.57
N ASN A 75 14.18 -1.18 12.29
CA ASN A 75 15.51 -0.92 11.76
C ASN A 75 15.45 -0.17 10.42
N LEU A 76 14.60 -0.60 9.48
CA LEU A 76 14.45 0.04 8.18
C LEU A 76 14.05 1.51 8.33
N TYR A 77 13.09 1.81 9.19
CA TYR A 77 12.62 3.19 9.36
C TYR A 77 13.64 4.08 10.07
N ASP A 78 14.43 3.53 10.99
CA ASP A 78 15.57 4.22 11.59
C ASP A 78 16.66 4.52 10.55
N GLU A 79 16.98 3.56 9.67
CA GLU A 79 17.90 3.74 8.55
C GLU A 79 17.41 4.82 7.57
N ILE A 80 16.14 4.78 7.16
CA ILE A 80 15.53 5.80 6.31
C ILE A 80 15.66 7.19 6.96
N GLY A 81 15.38 7.29 8.26
CA GLY A 81 15.57 8.52 9.02
C GLY A 81 17.01 9.02 8.94
N ASN A 82 17.99 8.17 9.25
CA ASN A 82 19.40 8.54 9.23
C ASN A 82 19.88 8.98 7.83
N ASP A 83 19.46 8.27 6.78
CA ASP A 83 19.76 8.58 5.38
C ASP A 83 19.19 9.93 4.92
N LEU A 84 18.00 10.28 5.40
CA LEU A 84 17.40 11.59 5.12
C LEU A 84 18.09 12.72 5.91
N ALA A 85 18.53 12.44 7.14
CA ALA A 85 19.19 13.40 8.00
C ALA A 85 20.56 13.82 7.45
N THR A 86 21.38 12.83 7.07
CA THR A 86 22.73 13.03 6.54
C THR A 86 22.75 13.89 5.27
N LYS A 87 21.67 13.91 4.50
CA LYS A 87 21.52 14.73 3.28
C LYS A 87 20.98 16.14 3.54
N GLY A 88 20.95 16.61 4.79
CA GLY A 88 20.46 17.95 5.14
C GLY A 88 18.95 18.12 4.94
N ARG A 89 18.21 17.00 4.81
CA ARG A 89 16.75 17.00 4.65
C ARG A 89 16.07 16.80 6.01
N SER A 90 16.66 17.33 7.07
CA SER A 90 16.24 17.16 8.47
C SER A 90 14.92 17.86 8.83
N TYR A 91 14.40 18.79 8.01
CA TYR A 91 13.00 19.22 8.11
C TYR A 91 12.02 18.06 7.80
N ARG A 92 12.55 16.95 7.26
CA ARG A 92 11.92 15.64 7.12
C ARG A 92 12.39 14.64 8.19
N LEU A 93 12.91 15.14 9.31
CA LEU A 93 13.12 14.41 10.56
C LEU A 93 12.68 15.25 11.74
N THR A 94 11.45 15.04 12.21
CA THR A 94 11.12 15.26 13.63
C THR A 94 9.86 14.45 14.01
N TYR A 95 10.04 13.66 15.07
CA TYR A 95 9.07 13.03 15.98
C TYR A 95 7.91 12.19 15.43
N ALA A 96 8.12 10.86 15.45
CA ALA A 96 7.07 9.83 15.41
C ALA A 96 6.75 9.23 16.80
N LYS A 97 7.50 9.57 17.85
CA LYS A 97 7.27 9.01 19.21
C LYS A 97 6.16 9.73 19.98
N GLU A 98 6.02 11.05 19.87
CA GLU A 98 4.99 11.82 20.60
C GLU A 98 3.64 11.92 19.87
N ALA A 99 3.62 11.72 18.55
CA ALA A 99 2.39 11.74 17.77
C ALA A 99 1.45 10.55 18.07
N VAL A 100 2.01 9.46 18.64
CA VAL A 100 1.29 8.22 18.96
C VAL A 100 0.54 8.34 20.29
N SER A 101 1.03 9.16 21.23
CA SER A 101 0.33 9.48 22.47
C SER A 101 -0.95 10.32 22.30
N VAL A 102 -1.27 10.78 21.09
CA VAL A 102 -2.50 11.56 20.80
C VAL A 102 -3.49 10.80 19.90
N VAL A 103 -3.16 9.61 19.39
CA VAL A 103 -4.14 8.77 18.65
C VAL A 103 -4.93 7.89 19.64
N GLY A 104 -5.43 8.53 20.69
CA GLY A 104 -6.38 8.00 21.64
C GLY A 104 -7.68 8.80 21.57
N ALA A 105 -8.29 8.89 20.39
CA ALA A 105 -9.69 9.25 20.23
C ALA A 105 -10.15 8.91 18.80
N PHE A 106 -11.16 8.04 18.71
CA PHE A 106 -12.01 7.97 17.53
C PHE A 106 -12.49 9.39 17.15
N TYR A 107 -12.52 9.68 15.84
CA TYR A 107 -12.97 10.93 15.22
C TYR A 107 -11.98 12.12 15.33
N MET A 108 -11.06 12.24 14.37
CA MET A 108 -10.40 13.54 14.10
C MET A 108 -11.18 14.32 13.05
N HIS A 109 -11.58 15.54 13.41
CA HIS A 109 -12.21 16.54 12.55
C HIS A 109 -11.15 17.16 11.60
N PRO A 110 -11.49 17.62 10.37
CA PRO A 110 -10.51 18.13 9.38
C PRO A 110 -9.56 19.23 9.88
N THR A 111 -9.98 20.00 10.89
CA THR A 111 -9.20 21.08 11.52
C THR A 111 -8.13 20.59 12.49
N GLN A 112 -8.23 19.38 13.02
CA GLN A 112 -7.20 18.79 13.90
C GLN A 112 -6.07 18.13 13.09
N ILE A 113 -6.36 17.72 11.85
CA ILE A 113 -5.38 17.18 10.90
C ILE A 113 -4.33 18.25 10.54
N SER A 114 -4.71 19.51 10.29
CA SER A 114 -3.74 20.55 9.91
C SER A 114 -2.76 20.91 11.04
N PHE A 115 -3.19 20.84 12.31
CA PHE A 115 -2.34 21.05 13.48
C PHE A 115 -1.38 19.88 13.70
N PHE A 116 -1.86 18.63 13.51
CA PHE A 116 -1.06 17.41 13.60
C PHE A 116 -0.02 17.30 12.47
N LEU A 117 -0.39 17.71 11.24
CA LEU A 117 0.51 17.79 10.09
C LEU A 117 1.53 18.93 10.21
N GLY A 118 1.23 19.96 11.02
CA GLY A 118 2.07 21.08 11.44
C GLY A 118 3.52 20.75 11.76
N THR A 119 3.76 19.54 12.26
CA THR A 119 5.01 19.10 12.90
C THR A 119 5.57 17.80 12.32
N GLN A 120 4.91 17.20 11.31
CA GLN A 120 5.28 15.87 10.82
C GLN A 120 6.29 15.85 9.68
N CYS A 121 7.19 14.88 9.77
CA CYS A 121 8.24 14.63 8.81
C CYS A 121 7.84 13.51 7.84
N SER A 122 8.42 13.43 6.63
CA SER A 122 8.01 12.43 5.62
C SER A 122 8.20 10.98 6.07
N CYS A 123 9.22 10.71 6.89
CA CYS A 123 9.42 9.40 7.51
C CYS A 123 8.27 9.08 8.48
N SER A 124 7.86 10.05 9.30
CA SER A 124 6.72 9.93 10.22
C SER A 124 5.41 9.64 9.47
N CYS A 125 5.18 10.27 8.31
CA CYS A 125 4.02 9.97 7.47
C CYS A 125 4.03 8.51 6.99
N SER A 126 5.17 7.99 6.56
CA SER A 126 5.28 6.59 6.12
C SER A 126 5.10 5.61 7.29
N ILE A 127 5.65 5.90 8.48
CA ILE A 127 5.41 5.11 9.70
C ILE A 127 3.91 5.09 10.04
N PHE A 128 3.25 6.25 10.01
CA PHE A 128 1.82 6.35 10.25
C PHE A 128 1.01 5.46 9.29
N GLN A 129 1.40 5.43 8.01
CA GLN A 129 0.75 4.56 7.03
C GLN A 129 1.01 3.07 7.30
N MET A 130 2.21 2.68 7.73
CA MET A 130 2.48 1.29 8.13
C MET A 130 1.58 0.83 9.29
N LYS A 131 1.38 1.69 10.30
CA LYS A 131 0.45 1.43 11.42
C LYS A 131 -0.99 1.29 10.94
N LYS A 132 -1.42 2.21 10.09
CA LYS A 132 -2.75 2.21 9.50
C LYS A 132 -2.96 0.92 8.68
N GLN A 133 -1.97 0.50 7.92
CA GLN A 133 -2.00 -0.74 7.14
C GLN A 133 -2.20 -1.98 8.02
N ALA A 134 -1.43 -2.11 9.11
CA ALA A 134 -1.58 -3.22 10.06
C ALA A 134 -2.99 -3.29 10.65
N LYS A 135 -3.61 -2.14 10.98
CA LYS A 135 -5.01 -2.08 11.45
C LYS A 135 -6.00 -2.64 10.44
N TRP A 136 -5.84 -2.28 9.17
CA TRP A 136 -6.76 -2.75 8.11
C TRP A 136 -6.59 -4.22 7.82
N TYR A 137 -5.35 -4.71 7.77
CA TYR A 137 -5.07 -6.14 7.66
C TYR A 137 -5.65 -6.93 8.84
N PHE A 138 -5.49 -6.41 10.06
CA PHE A 138 -6.10 -7.03 11.23
C PHE A 138 -7.63 -7.08 11.15
N HIS A 139 -8.27 -6.02 10.65
CA HIS A 139 -9.73 -6.00 10.46
C HIS A 139 -10.18 -7.04 9.43
N LYS A 140 -9.47 -7.16 8.30
CA LYS A 140 -9.72 -8.21 7.28
C LYS A 140 -9.52 -9.61 7.87
N ALA A 141 -8.43 -9.83 8.62
CA ALA A 141 -8.15 -11.10 9.28
C ALA A 141 -9.24 -11.49 10.30
N LYS A 142 -9.82 -10.51 11.01
CA LYS A 142 -10.97 -10.77 11.89
C LYS A 142 -12.17 -11.32 11.12
N TRP A 143 -12.48 -10.79 9.93
CA TRP A 143 -13.58 -11.33 9.12
C TRP A 143 -13.32 -12.78 8.74
N PHE A 144 -12.09 -13.09 8.32
CA PHE A 144 -11.65 -14.45 8.03
C PHE A 144 -11.82 -15.39 9.23
N HIS A 145 -11.18 -15.09 10.36
CA HIS A 145 -11.17 -15.98 11.52
C HIS A 145 -12.53 -16.15 12.20
N THR A 146 -13.44 -15.19 12.06
CA THR A 146 -14.81 -15.28 12.62
C THR A 146 -15.83 -15.86 11.65
N GLY A 147 -15.43 -16.11 10.39
CA GLY A 147 -16.35 -16.54 9.33
C GLY A 147 -17.38 -15.47 8.94
N TYR A 148 -17.10 -14.20 9.25
CA TYR A 148 -17.98 -13.09 8.87
C TYR A 148 -17.96 -12.89 7.35
N THR A 149 -19.15 -12.84 6.73
CA THR A 149 -19.29 -12.50 5.32
C THR A 149 -19.87 -11.09 5.21
N PRO A 150 -19.08 -10.08 4.83
CA PRO A 150 -19.55 -8.70 4.69
C PRO A 150 -20.50 -8.55 3.49
N THR A 151 -21.21 -7.42 3.44
CA THR A 151 -21.81 -6.95 2.17
C THR A 151 -20.76 -6.29 1.28
N LEU A 152 -21.04 -6.07 -0.01
CA LEU A 152 -20.18 -5.27 -0.88
C LEU A 152 -19.96 -3.85 -0.34
N GLU A 153 -21.02 -3.25 0.22
CA GLU A 153 -20.97 -1.91 0.81
C GLU A 153 -20.01 -1.85 2.00
N GLU A 154 -19.97 -2.90 2.83
CA GLU A 154 -19.03 -3.03 3.95
C GLU A 154 -17.62 -3.39 3.47
N TYR A 155 -17.50 -4.30 2.50
CA TYR A 155 -16.23 -4.84 2.03
C TYR A 155 -15.39 -3.81 1.29
N ILE A 156 -15.97 -3.10 0.31
CA ILE A 156 -15.20 -2.25 -0.61
C ILE A 156 -14.38 -1.18 0.12
N PRO A 157 -14.92 -0.41 1.09
CA PRO A 157 -14.12 0.58 1.81
C PRO A 157 -12.90 -0.03 2.50
N LEU A 158 -13.05 -1.18 3.15
CA LEU A 158 -11.93 -1.89 3.79
C LEU A 158 -10.95 -2.43 2.74
N ALA A 159 -11.45 -3.10 1.71
CA ALA A 159 -10.66 -3.75 0.69
C ALA A 159 -9.74 -2.75 -0.04
N LEU A 160 -10.23 -1.54 -0.30
CA LEU A 160 -9.44 -0.46 -0.90
C LEU A 160 -8.31 0.00 0.03
N LEU A 161 -8.54 0.02 1.35
CA LEU A 161 -7.54 0.38 2.35
C LEU A 161 -6.49 -0.73 2.55
N THR A 162 -6.86 -2.00 2.38
CA THR A 162 -5.93 -3.13 2.50
C THR A 162 -4.99 -3.28 1.29
N THR A 163 -5.20 -2.55 0.19
CA THR A 163 -4.30 -2.60 -0.99
C THR A 163 -2.85 -2.19 -0.71
N GLY A 164 -2.60 -1.47 0.40
CA GLY A 164 -1.28 -0.89 0.68
C GLY A 164 -0.99 0.38 -0.10
N TYR A 165 -1.87 0.82 -1.01
CA TYR A 165 -1.58 1.92 -1.92
C TYR A 165 -1.43 3.28 -1.24
N GLU A 166 -2.04 3.50 -0.08
CA GLU A 166 -1.77 4.71 0.72
C GLU A 166 -0.32 4.72 1.22
N ALA A 167 0.13 3.60 1.80
CA ALA A 167 1.48 3.43 2.29
C ALA A 167 2.52 3.48 1.15
N LEU A 168 2.25 2.83 0.02
CA LEU A 168 3.11 2.84 -1.15
C LEU A 168 3.20 4.24 -1.77
N SER A 169 2.07 4.93 -1.93
CA SER A 169 2.03 6.27 -2.49
C SER A 169 2.82 7.25 -1.63
N ILE A 170 2.61 7.26 -0.30
CA ILE A 170 3.36 8.12 0.62
C ILE A 170 4.85 7.78 0.58
N THR A 171 5.19 6.49 0.66
CA THR A 171 6.59 6.04 0.66
C THR A 171 7.28 6.38 -0.66
N SER A 172 6.56 6.36 -1.78
CA SER A 172 7.12 6.65 -3.10
C SER A 172 7.71 8.07 -3.17
N LEU A 173 7.17 9.00 -2.37
CA LEU A 173 7.56 10.40 -2.31
C LEU A 173 8.71 10.69 -1.32
N VAL A 174 8.94 9.80 -0.34
CA VAL A 174 9.90 10.02 0.77
C VAL A 174 11.31 10.32 0.25
N GLY A 175 11.80 9.52 -0.69
CA GLY A 175 13.16 9.62 -1.21
C GLY A 175 13.35 10.53 -2.43
N MET A 176 12.31 11.19 -2.94
CA MET A 176 12.35 11.93 -4.21
C MET A 176 13.09 13.29 -4.14
N GLY A 177 13.59 13.68 -2.97
CA GLY A 177 14.29 14.95 -2.79
C GLY A 177 13.38 16.17 -2.93
N ASP A 178 13.94 17.31 -3.34
CA ASP A 178 13.29 18.63 -3.20
C ASP A 178 12.13 18.87 -4.18
N VAL A 179 11.94 17.95 -5.14
CA VAL A 179 10.76 17.95 -6.02
C VAL A 179 9.46 17.69 -5.25
N VAL A 180 9.55 17.03 -4.08
CA VAL A 180 8.43 16.76 -3.18
C VAL A 180 8.52 17.71 -2.00
N THR A 181 7.47 18.53 -1.83
CA THR A 181 7.30 19.42 -0.68
C THR A 181 6.38 18.78 0.35
N ARG A 182 6.31 19.38 1.54
CA ARG A 182 5.35 18.98 2.57
C ARG A 182 3.90 18.98 2.07
N TYR A 183 3.52 19.96 1.24
CA TYR A 183 2.18 20.06 0.65
C TYR A 183 1.80 18.82 -0.16
N ALA A 184 2.76 18.14 -0.81
CA ALA A 184 2.47 16.90 -1.53
C ALA A 184 2.05 15.76 -0.58
N PHE A 185 2.65 15.67 0.61
CA PHE A 185 2.24 14.70 1.63
C PHE A 185 0.88 15.07 2.22
N GLU A 186 0.64 16.35 2.51
CA GLU A 186 -0.67 16.81 3.04
C GLU A 186 -1.80 16.57 2.03
N TRP A 187 -1.55 16.85 0.75
CA TRP A 187 -2.49 16.57 -0.34
C TRP A 187 -2.78 15.07 -0.45
N LEU A 188 -1.75 14.22 -0.38
CA LEU A 188 -1.91 12.77 -0.49
C LEU A 188 -2.60 12.13 0.73
N LEU A 189 -2.43 12.72 1.93
CA LEU A 189 -3.13 12.31 3.15
C LEU A 189 -4.57 12.83 3.24
N GLY A 190 -4.93 13.80 2.39
CA GLY A 190 -6.30 14.30 2.26
C GLY A 190 -7.18 13.42 1.36
N ASP A 191 -8.30 13.99 0.91
CA ASP A 191 -9.17 13.35 -0.07
C ASP A 191 -8.55 13.45 -1.47
N CYS A 192 -7.70 12.47 -1.78
CA CYS A 192 -6.89 12.45 -3.00
C CYS A 192 -7.53 11.55 -4.07
N LYS A 193 -8.16 12.17 -5.08
CA LYS A 193 -8.88 11.48 -6.16
C LYS A 193 -8.03 10.45 -6.90
N ILE A 194 -6.80 10.82 -7.31
CA ILE A 194 -5.89 9.90 -8.01
C ILE A 194 -5.49 8.70 -7.13
N LEU A 195 -5.30 8.90 -5.82
CA LEU A 195 -4.99 7.80 -4.89
C LEU A 195 -6.19 6.85 -4.77
N ARG A 196 -7.40 7.41 -4.60
CA ARG A 196 -8.64 6.61 -4.51
C ARG A 196 -8.86 5.79 -5.78
N ALA A 197 -8.67 6.40 -6.95
CA ALA A 197 -8.76 5.71 -8.23
C ALA A 197 -7.68 4.61 -8.36
N SER A 198 -6.46 4.87 -7.91
CA SER A 198 -5.37 3.89 -7.92
C SER A 198 -5.65 2.69 -7.00
N GLN A 199 -6.26 2.92 -5.83
CA GLN A 199 -6.75 1.84 -4.95
C GLN A 199 -7.82 0.99 -5.64
N ILE A 200 -8.76 1.63 -6.35
CA ILE A 200 -9.84 0.94 -7.07
C ILE A 200 -9.27 0.03 -8.16
N ILE A 201 -8.35 0.57 -8.97
CA ILE A 201 -7.64 -0.21 -10.00
C ILE A 201 -6.92 -1.39 -9.36
N CYS A 202 -6.10 -1.14 -8.33
CA CYS A 202 -5.37 -2.20 -7.66
C CYS A 202 -6.29 -3.28 -7.10
N ARG A 203 -7.37 -2.89 -6.42
CA ARG A 203 -8.24 -3.82 -5.71
C ARG A 203 -9.02 -4.72 -6.64
N PHE A 204 -9.68 -4.14 -7.64
CA PHE A 204 -10.53 -4.91 -8.53
C PHE A 204 -9.73 -5.72 -9.54
N MET A 205 -8.57 -5.24 -10.00
CA MET A 205 -7.69 -6.08 -10.83
C MET A 205 -7.15 -7.28 -10.07
N ASP A 206 -6.78 -7.09 -8.80
CA ASP A 206 -6.35 -8.18 -7.92
C ASP A 206 -7.48 -9.18 -7.69
N ASP A 207 -8.65 -8.73 -7.20
CA ASP A 207 -9.81 -9.61 -6.95
C ASP A 207 -10.21 -10.39 -8.23
N ILE A 208 -10.29 -9.75 -9.41
CA ILE A 208 -10.62 -10.45 -10.67
C ILE A 208 -9.59 -11.53 -11.02
N SER A 209 -8.31 -11.29 -10.75
CA SER A 209 -7.24 -12.20 -11.18
C SER A 209 -6.96 -13.30 -10.16
N SER A 210 -7.16 -13.02 -8.86
CA SER A 210 -6.81 -13.92 -7.76
C SER A 210 -7.99 -14.73 -7.22
N HIS A 211 -9.26 -14.33 -7.45
CA HIS A 211 -10.40 -14.90 -6.69
C HIS A 211 -10.48 -16.43 -6.76
N LYS A 212 -10.26 -17.06 -7.92
CA LYS A 212 -10.29 -18.54 -8.06
C LYS A 212 -9.24 -19.24 -7.19
N PHE A 213 -8.09 -18.61 -7.02
CA PHE A 213 -7.03 -19.14 -6.18
C PHE A 213 -7.31 -18.86 -4.70
N GLU A 214 -7.81 -17.67 -4.37
CA GLU A 214 -8.22 -17.29 -3.02
C GLU A 214 -9.34 -18.19 -2.48
N GLN A 215 -10.34 -18.52 -3.30
CA GLN A 215 -11.40 -19.44 -2.94
C GLN A 215 -10.86 -20.84 -2.59
N LYS A 216 -9.81 -21.32 -3.27
CA LYS A 216 -9.21 -22.64 -2.99
C LYS A 216 -8.48 -22.70 -1.65
N ARG A 217 -7.95 -21.58 -1.15
CA ARG A 217 -7.31 -21.49 0.17
C ARG A 217 -8.32 -21.21 1.30
N GLY A 218 -9.61 -21.04 0.97
CA GLY A 218 -10.67 -20.75 1.94
C GLY A 218 -10.70 -19.31 2.45
N HIS A 219 -10.06 -18.38 1.73
CA HIS A 219 -9.94 -16.97 2.10
C HIS A 219 -11.32 -16.25 2.11
N VAL A 220 -11.38 -15.05 2.72
CA VAL A 220 -12.58 -14.18 2.71
C VAL A 220 -13.08 -13.99 1.27
N ALA A 221 -14.41 -13.97 1.11
CA ALA A 221 -15.05 -13.75 -0.19
C ALA A 221 -14.59 -12.39 -0.78
N SER A 222 -14.12 -12.41 -2.03
CA SER A 222 -13.64 -11.20 -2.72
C SER A 222 -14.81 -10.36 -3.25
N SER A 223 -14.51 -9.22 -3.88
CA SER A 223 -15.53 -8.43 -4.60
C SER A 223 -16.33 -9.27 -5.61
N VAL A 224 -15.70 -10.27 -6.24
CA VAL A 224 -16.34 -11.14 -7.24
C VAL A 224 -17.43 -11.99 -6.57
N GLU A 225 -17.08 -12.73 -5.53
CA GLU A 225 -18.04 -13.61 -4.84
C GLU A 225 -19.16 -12.83 -4.15
N LEU A 226 -18.82 -11.69 -3.53
CA LEU A 226 -19.80 -10.84 -2.87
C LEU A 226 -20.80 -10.26 -3.90
N PHE A 227 -20.31 -9.83 -5.06
CA PHE A 227 -21.18 -9.32 -6.13
C PHE A 227 -22.11 -10.39 -6.68
N MET A 228 -21.58 -11.58 -6.97
CA MET A 228 -22.38 -12.72 -7.44
C MET A 228 -23.48 -13.07 -6.44
N LYS A 229 -23.13 -13.11 -5.14
CA LYS A 229 -24.07 -13.46 -4.07
C LYS A 229 -25.18 -12.44 -3.92
N GLU A 230 -24.87 -11.15 -3.91
CA GLU A 230 -25.85 -10.08 -3.68
C GLU A 230 -26.76 -9.81 -4.88
N ASN A 231 -26.22 -9.93 -6.10
CA ASN A 231 -26.95 -9.58 -7.33
C ASN A 231 -27.52 -10.79 -8.06
N HIS A 232 -27.32 -12.01 -7.54
CA HIS A 232 -27.62 -13.27 -8.23
C HIS A 232 -26.98 -13.33 -9.63
N ALA A 233 -25.80 -12.73 -9.77
CA ALA A 233 -25.08 -12.58 -11.02
C ALA A 233 -24.14 -13.77 -11.26
N SER A 234 -23.86 -14.04 -12.53
CA SER A 234 -22.79 -14.95 -12.93
C SER A 234 -21.41 -14.36 -12.63
N GLU A 235 -20.40 -15.22 -12.60
CA GLU A 235 -18.99 -14.81 -12.45
C GLU A 235 -18.58 -13.80 -13.54
N GLN A 236 -18.97 -14.06 -14.78
CA GLN A 236 -18.67 -13.16 -15.90
C GLN A 236 -19.31 -11.78 -15.71
N GLU A 237 -20.57 -11.71 -15.29
CA GLU A 237 -21.26 -10.44 -15.01
C GLU A 237 -20.58 -9.68 -13.87
N ALA A 238 -20.11 -10.38 -12.83
CA ALA A 238 -19.37 -9.77 -11.73
C ALA A 238 -18.02 -9.20 -12.20
N GLU A 239 -17.23 -9.98 -12.93
CA GLU A 239 -15.94 -9.53 -13.49
C GLU A 239 -16.12 -8.34 -14.44
N GLU A 240 -17.13 -8.37 -15.31
CA GLU A 240 -17.44 -7.28 -16.23
C GLU A 240 -17.81 -5.98 -15.49
N GLU A 241 -18.58 -6.08 -14.40
CA GLU A 241 -18.95 -4.92 -13.61
C GLU A 241 -17.76 -4.34 -12.84
N LEU A 242 -16.92 -5.19 -12.25
CA LEU A 242 -15.68 -4.74 -11.60
C LEU A 242 -14.71 -4.10 -12.62
N GLN A 243 -14.61 -4.66 -13.83
CA GLN A 243 -13.79 -4.09 -14.89
C GLN A 243 -14.29 -2.72 -15.34
N LYS A 244 -15.61 -2.46 -15.37
CA LYS A 244 -16.13 -1.11 -15.64
C LYS A 244 -15.65 -0.11 -14.60
N ARG A 245 -15.65 -0.49 -13.31
CA ARG A 245 -15.14 0.36 -12.22
C ARG A 245 -13.65 0.66 -12.37
N VAL A 246 -12.85 -0.31 -12.83
CA VAL A 246 -11.43 -0.10 -13.17
C VAL A 246 -11.30 0.92 -14.31
N VAL A 247 -12.11 0.80 -15.37
CA VAL A 247 -12.11 1.74 -16.51
C VAL A 247 -12.51 3.15 -16.07
N ASP A 248 -13.50 3.29 -15.19
CA ASP A 248 -13.91 4.59 -14.66
C ASP A 248 -12.84 5.20 -13.75
N ALA A 249 -12.18 4.39 -12.92
CA ALA A 249 -11.04 4.85 -12.13
C ALA A 249 -9.88 5.34 -13.02
N TRP A 250 -9.61 4.71 -14.17
CA TRP A 250 -8.64 5.23 -15.13
C TRP A 250 -9.04 6.61 -15.70
N LYS A 251 -10.34 6.87 -15.92
CA LYS A 251 -10.82 8.20 -16.33
C LYS A 251 -10.59 9.22 -15.22
N ASP A 252 -10.88 8.86 -13.98
CA ASP A 252 -10.63 9.70 -12.81
C ASP A 252 -9.14 10.06 -12.67
N ILE A 253 -8.24 9.10 -12.91
CA ILE A 253 -6.80 9.38 -12.96
C ILE A 253 -6.49 10.37 -14.08
N ASN A 254 -7.02 10.18 -15.29
CA ASN A 254 -6.73 11.05 -16.43
C ASN A 254 -7.15 12.51 -16.19
N GLU A 255 -8.27 12.73 -15.49
CA GLU A 255 -8.75 14.07 -15.14
C GLU A 255 -7.76 14.84 -14.27
N GLU A 256 -7.03 14.16 -13.37
CA GLU A 256 -6.04 14.80 -12.48
C GLU A 256 -4.80 15.33 -13.22
N PHE A 257 -4.60 14.95 -14.49
CA PHE A 257 -3.52 15.44 -15.35
C PHE A 257 -3.96 16.60 -16.26
N VAL A 258 -5.24 16.99 -16.23
CA VAL A 258 -5.74 18.17 -16.94
C VAL A 258 -5.23 19.43 -16.23
N ARG A 259 -4.78 20.43 -17.00
CA ARG A 259 -4.22 21.67 -16.43
C ARG A 259 -5.33 22.64 -16.00
N PRO A 260 -5.17 23.36 -14.88
CA PRO A 260 -4.05 23.29 -13.93
C PRO A 260 -4.11 22.02 -13.06
N THR A 261 -2.94 21.40 -12.81
CA THR A 261 -2.87 20.15 -12.03
C THR A 261 -2.97 20.40 -10.52
N THR A 262 -3.52 19.44 -9.79
CA THR A 262 -3.72 19.49 -8.32
C THR A 262 -2.42 19.33 -7.52
N ALA A 263 -1.42 18.67 -8.11
CA ALA A 263 -0.08 18.50 -7.55
C ALA A 263 1.02 18.64 -8.63
N PRO A 264 2.30 18.77 -8.23
CA PRO A 264 3.42 18.76 -9.18
C PRO A 264 3.45 17.47 -10.00
N MET A 265 3.79 17.59 -11.29
CA MET A 265 3.82 16.45 -12.21
C MET A 265 4.63 15.24 -11.74
N PRO A 266 5.81 15.38 -11.11
CA PRO A 266 6.56 14.23 -10.59
C PRO A 266 5.81 13.46 -9.49
N VAL A 267 5.00 14.15 -8.67
CA VAL A 267 4.16 13.53 -7.64
C VAL A 267 3.03 12.73 -8.29
N LEU A 268 2.29 13.35 -9.23
CA LEU A 268 1.22 12.66 -9.97
C LEU A 268 1.76 11.44 -10.74
N THR A 269 2.95 11.59 -11.35
CA THR A 269 3.61 10.53 -12.12
C THR A 269 3.97 9.33 -11.24
N ALA A 270 4.45 9.56 -10.02
CA ALA A 270 4.75 8.47 -9.09
C ALA A 270 3.48 7.67 -8.76
N ILE A 271 2.35 8.34 -8.53
CA ILE A 271 1.09 7.69 -8.15
C ILE A 271 0.48 6.94 -9.34
N ILE A 272 0.35 7.55 -10.52
CA ILE A 272 -0.20 6.84 -11.70
C ILE A 272 0.65 5.63 -12.08
N ASN A 273 1.97 5.69 -11.89
CA ASN A 273 2.84 4.59 -12.25
C ASN A 273 2.67 3.38 -11.32
N LEU A 274 2.18 3.55 -10.07
CA LEU A 274 1.74 2.41 -9.26
C LEU A 274 0.62 1.66 -9.98
N SER A 275 -0.40 2.38 -10.46
CA SER A 275 -1.53 1.81 -11.22
C SER A 275 -1.12 1.19 -12.55
N ARG A 276 -0.20 1.82 -13.30
CA ARG A 276 0.31 1.26 -14.56
C ARG A 276 1.02 -0.07 -14.37
N VAL A 277 1.68 -0.27 -13.23
CA VAL A 277 2.32 -1.55 -12.95
C VAL A 277 1.28 -2.61 -12.61
N MET A 278 0.10 -2.26 -12.07
CA MET A 278 -1.00 -3.23 -11.92
C MET A 278 -1.45 -3.77 -13.28
N ASP A 279 -1.63 -2.90 -14.28
CA ASP A 279 -1.96 -3.35 -15.64
C ASP A 279 -0.93 -4.34 -16.19
N LEU A 280 0.35 -4.20 -15.82
CA LEU A 280 1.40 -5.12 -16.24
C LEU A 280 1.39 -6.44 -15.45
N LEU A 281 1.25 -6.35 -14.12
CA LEU A 281 1.28 -7.50 -13.22
C LEU A 281 -0.01 -8.34 -13.27
N TYR A 282 -1.11 -7.72 -13.64
CA TYR A 282 -2.44 -8.31 -13.70
C TYR A 282 -3.05 -8.30 -15.09
N ASN A 283 -2.19 -8.16 -16.12
CA ASN A 283 -2.62 -8.27 -17.51
C ASN A 283 -3.33 -9.61 -17.74
N ASN A 284 -4.22 -9.66 -18.74
CA ASN A 284 -4.87 -10.90 -19.18
C ASN A 284 -5.54 -11.72 -18.04
N ARG A 285 -5.89 -11.08 -16.92
CA ARG A 285 -6.43 -11.71 -15.70
C ARG A 285 -5.49 -12.74 -15.05
N GLY A 286 -4.17 -12.57 -15.23
CA GLY A 286 -3.16 -13.34 -14.51
C GLY A 286 -2.77 -12.66 -13.20
N ASP A 287 -2.37 -13.41 -12.18
CA ASP A 287 -1.66 -12.87 -11.01
C ASP A 287 -0.16 -13.17 -11.17
N HIS A 288 0.54 -12.32 -11.92
CA HIS A 288 1.98 -12.49 -12.20
C HIS A 288 2.85 -12.02 -11.04
N TYR A 289 2.27 -11.37 -10.03
CA TYR A 289 2.98 -11.01 -8.81
C TYR A 289 3.25 -12.25 -7.96
N THR A 290 2.19 -13.01 -7.64
CA THR A 290 2.29 -14.27 -6.90
C THR A 290 2.92 -15.36 -7.77
N HIS A 291 2.53 -15.43 -9.05
CA HIS A 291 3.00 -16.46 -10.00
C HIS A 291 4.09 -15.94 -10.94
N SER A 292 5.12 -15.31 -10.37
CA SER A 292 6.20 -14.61 -11.08
C SER A 292 7.10 -15.44 -12.02
N LYS A 293 6.90 -16.76 -12.12
CA LYS A 293 7.75 -17.67 -12.90
C LYS A 293 7.51 -17.63 -14.42
N THR A 294 6.45 -16.96 -14.87
CA THR A 294 6.02 -16.87 -16.27
C THR A 294 6.39 -15.51 -16.89
N GLU A 295 5.43 -14.63 -17.17
CA GLU A 295 5.63 -13.38 -17.92
C GLU A 295 6.55 -12.40 -17.18
N LEU A 296 6.38 -12.29 -15.86
CA LEU A 296 7.21 -11.38 -15.06
C LEU A 296 8.71 -11.75 -15.13
N LYS A 297 9.04 -13.04 -15.23
CA LYS A 297 10.43 -13.50 -15.39
C LYS A 297 11.05 -12.99 -16.69
N GLU A 298 10.28 -12.96 -17.78
CA GLU A 298 10.75 -12.46 -19.07
C GLU A 298 11.02 -10.95 -19.01
N HIS A 299 10.12 -10.19 -18.39
CA HIS A 299 10.33 -8.75 -18.18
C HIS A 299 11.55 -8.45 -17.30
N ILE A 300 11.74 -9.20 -16.21
CA ILE A 300 12.93 -9.08 -15.35
C ILE A 300 14.21 -9.39 -16.13
N THR A 301 14.19 -10.45 -16.94
CA THR A 301 15.35 -10.85 -17.75
C THR A 301 15.71 -9.77 -18.76
N SER A 302 14.70 -9.22 -19.46
CA SER A 302 14.87 -8.15 -20.44
C SER A 302 15.42 -6.86 -19.82
N LEU A 303 14.93 -6.46 -18.64
CA LEU A 303 15.33 -5.19 -18.03
C LEU A 303 16.64 -5.25 -17.23
N PHE A 304 16.95 -6.38 -16.61
CA PHE A 304 18.04 -6.44 -15.61
C PHE A 304 19.15 -7.45 -15.92
N VAL A 305 18.98 -8.31 -16.93
CA VAL A 305 19.94 -9.39 -17.23
C VAL A 305 20.52 -9.23 -18.63
N SER A 306 19.66 -9.03 -19.64
CA SER A 306 20.06 -8.98 -21.05
C SER A 306 20.29 -7.54 -21.50
N PRO A 307 21.53 -7.09 -21.74
CA PRO A 307 21.77 -5.76 -22.29
C PRO A 307 21.23 -5.64 -23.72
N LEU A 308 20.81 -4.44 -24.10
CA LEU A 308 20.45 -4.16 -25.49
C LEU A 308 21.69 -4.34 -26.38
N PRO A 309 21.55 -4.96 -27.56
CA PRO A 309 22.65 -5.02 -28.53
C PRO A 309 23.12 -3.60 -28.87
N ILE A 310 24.45 -3.41 -28.89
CA ILE A 310 25.10 -2.15 -29.26
C ILE A 310 25.38 -2.15 -30.76
#